data_AF-K1Q9N2-F1
#
_entry.id   AF-K1Q9N2-F1
#
_cell.length_a   1.000
_cell.length_b   1.000
_cell.length_c   1.000
_cell.angle_alpha   90.00
_cell.angle_beta   90.00
_cell.angle_gamma   90.00
#
_symmetry.space_group_name_H-M   'P 1'
#
loop_
_entity.id
_entity.type
_entity.pdbx_description
1 polymer ?
#
loop_
_entity_poly.entity_id
_entity_poly.type
_entity_poly.pdbx_seq_one_letter_code
_entity_poly.pdbx_strand_id
1 'polypeptide(L)'
;MLDDEFFQLIAKYKFAIAIENAICEDYVTEKLWRPLHVGTIPIVLGSPRIKDLLPSNKSAIVVDDYDSVEDIARYINHLDSYDEEYDQYFNWKTTGITNDYLLQLLATRDWEVDYGPDVKGKDFFEGFECFVCRRVHENIRREKDGKDPLRYQAALNHYGCPAPVKVNDKGQRTLENHIFMESFTKHKYLAKALQYHLDKNLLVDEESIQQTADKIPKTQGSLQHKRQSSV
;
A
#
# COMPACT_ATOMS: atom_id res chain seq x y z
N MET A 1 -2.92 17.56 -1.91
CA MET A 1 -3.27 16.19 -1.43
C MET A 1 -4.53 16.23 -0.55
N LEU A 2 -4.72 17.33 0.19
CA LEU A 2 -6.02 17.82 0.65
C LEU A 2 -6.41 18.97 -0.27
N ASP A 3 -7.23 18.70 -1.27
CA ASP A 3 -7.76 19.73 -2.16
C ASP A 3 -9.25 19.82 -1.87
N ASP A 4 -9.68 20.96 -1.34
CA ASP A 4 -11.06 21.16 -0.89
C ASP A 4 -12.05 21.02 -2.05
N GLU A 5 -11.67 21.47 -3.25
CA GLU A 5 -12.51 21.30 -4.45
C GLU A 5 -12.67 19.83 -4.80
N PHE A 6 -11.58 19.06 -4.70
CA PHE A 6 -11.60 17.62 -4.95
C PHE A 6 -12.44 16.86 -3.91
N PHE A 7 -12.34 17.22 -2.62
CA PHE A 7 -13.18 16.63 -1.58
C PHE A 7 -14.65 16.96 -1.75
N GLN A 8 -14.97 18.22 -2.09
CA GLN A 8 -16.33 18.64 -2.41
C GLN A 8 -16.87 17.92 -3.65
N LEU A 9 -16.03 17.57 -4.62
CA LEU A 9 -16.43 16.77 -5.76
C LEU A 9 -16.78 15.35 -5.34
N ILE A 10 -15.88 14.65 -4.62
CA ILE A 10 -16.11 13.26 -4.19
C ILE A 10 -17.37 13.16 -3.33
N ALA A 11 -17.58 14.11 -2.41
CA ALA A 11 -18.72 14.14 -1.49
C ALA A 11 -20.10 14.18 -2.20
N LYS A 12 -20.15 14.55 -3.49
CA LYS A 12 -21.37 14.56 -4.29
C LYS A 12 -21.77 13.17 -4.81
N TYR A 13 -20.94 12.16 -4.62
CA TYR A 13 -21.16 10.80 -5.12
C TYR A 13 -21.29 9.80 -3.97
N LYS A 14 -22.23 8.86 -4.10
CA LYS A 14 -22.44 7.78 -3.13
C LYS A 14 -21.26 6.81 -3.06
N PHE A 15 -20.60 6.58 -4.21
CA PHE A 15 -19.51 5.62 -4.37
C PHE A 15 -18.30 6.26 -5.08
N ALA A 16 -17.09 5.80 -4.75
CA ALA A 16 -15.85 6.20 -5.41
C ALA A 16 -15.00 4.98 -5.77
N ILE A 17 -14.50 4.93 -7.00
CA ILE A 17 -13.55 3.90 -7.43
C ILE A 17 -12.18 4.23 -6.83
N ALA A 18 -11.70 3.35 -5.94
CA ALA A 18 -10.48 3.52 -5.16
C ALA A 18 -9.51 2.35 -5.45
N ILE A 19 -9.18 2.16 -6.72
CA ILE A 19 -8.31 1.08 -7.20
C ILE A 19 -6.86 1.56 -7.25
N GLU A 20 -5.95 0.75 -6.73
CA GLU A 20 -4.51 0.99 -6.77
C GLU A 20 -3.88 0.56 -8.09
N ASN A 21 -2.72 1.13 -8.39
CA ASN A 21 -1.99 0.85 -9.63
C ASN A 21 -1.41 -0.58 -9.69
N ALA A 22 -1.31 -1.26 -8.54
CA ALA A 22 -0.82 -2.61 -8.40
C ALA A 22 -1.43 -3.27 -7.14
N ILE A 23 -1.49 -4.61 -7.15
CA ILE A 23 -2.00 -5.41 -6.03
C ILE A 23 -0.80 -5.88 -5.22
N CYS A 24 -0.51 -5.19 -4.10
CA CYS A 24 0.72 -5.39 -3.34
C CYS A 24 0.47 -5.30 -1.84
N GLU A 25 1.17 -6.16 -1.08
CA GLU A 25 1.18 -6.10 0.39
C GLU A 25 1.46 -4.68 0.87
N ASP A 26 0.68 -4.23 1.86
CA ASP A 26 0.77 -2.90 2.48
C ASP A 26 0.63 -1.68 1.52
N TYR A 27 0.40 -1.87 0.22
CA TYR A 27 0.23 -0.77 -0.74
C TYR A 27 -1.19 -0.20 -0.69
N VAL A 28 -1.40 0.72 0.25
CA VAL A 28 -2.65 1.45 0.45
C VAL A 28 -2.36 2.94 0.46
N THR A 29 -2.95 3.67 -0.48
CA THR A 29 -2.70 5.10 -0.65
C THR A 29 -3.89 5.94 -0.20
N GLU A 30 -3.80 7.24 -0.43
CA GLU A 30 -4.88 8.22 -0.39
C GLU A 30 -6.25 7.75 -0.95
N LYS A 31 -6.27 6.79 -1.90
CA LYS A 31 -7.45 6.46 -2.70
C LYS A 31 -8.52 5.83 -1.82
N LEU A 32 -8.10 5.05 -0.83
CA LEU A 32 -8.97 4.54 0.23
C LEU A 32 -9.47 5.69 1.13
N TRP A 33 -8.55 6.53 1.60
CA TRP A 33 -8.81 7.46 2.70
C TRP A 33 -9.67 8.66 2.29
N ARG A 34 -9.48 9.19 1.07
CA ARG A 34 -10.21 10.37 0.58
C ARG A 34 -11.74 10.19 0.59
N PRO A 35 -12.32 9.14 0.00
CA PRO A 35 -13.78 8.92 0.06
C PRO A 35 -14.29 8.62 1.47
N LEU A 36 -13.56 7.84 2.28
CA LEU A 36 -13.93 7.59 3.68
C LEU A 36 -14.04 8.90 4.47
N HIS A 37 -13.13 9.84 4.23
CA HIS A 37 -13.13 11.14 4.88
C HIS A 37 -14.43 11.91 4.62
N VAL A 38 -14.87 11.97 3.36
CA VAL A 38 -16.00 12.81 2.94
C VAL A 38 -17.37 12.11 2.95
N GLY A 39 -17.45 10.85 3.36
CA GLY A 39 -18.73 10.14 3.46
C GLY A 39 -19.17 9.49 2.14
N THR A 40 -18.21 9.06 1.33
CA THR A 40 -18.44 8.29 0.10
C THR A 40 -17.93 6.87 0.32
N ILE A 41 -18.65 5.84 -0.16
CA ILE A 41 -18.22 4.45 -0.02
C ILE A 41 -17.12 4.15 -1.06
N PRO A 42 -15.88 3.82 -0.64
CA PRO A 42 -14.85 3.40 -1.58
C PRO A 42 -15.10 1.97 -2.09
N ILE A 43 -14.91 1.77 -3.39
CA ILE A 43 -14.81 0.47 -4.04
C ILE A 43 -13.33 0.18 -4.26
N VAL A 44 -12.76 -0.75 -3.48
CA VAL A 44 -11.31 -0.89 -3.31
C VAL A 44 -10.77 -2.16 -3.96
N LEU A 45 -9.64 -2.01 -4.64
CA LEU A 45 -8.79 -3.11 -5.12
C LEU A 45 -7.33 -2.64 -5.01
N GLY A 46 -6.47 -3.44 -4.39
CA GLY A 46 -5.08 -3.04 -4.14
C GLY A 46 -4.40 -4.01 -3.19
N SER A 47 -4.12 -3.58 -1.96
CA SER A 47 -3.49 -4.46 -0.98
C SER A 47 -4.37 -5.65 -0.58
N PRO A 48 -3.84 -6.88 -0.56
CA PRO A 48 -4.53 -8.03 0.04
C PRO A 48 -4.89 -7.82 1.52
N ARG A 49 -4.21 -6.89 2.19
CA ARG A 49 -4.42 -6.52 3.60
C ARG A 49 -5.28 -5.27 3.78
N ILE A 50 -6.00 -4.83 2.75
CA ILE A 50 -6.81 -3.61 2.82
C ILE A 50 -7.78 -3.61 4.01
N LYS A 51 -8.33 -4.77 4.37
CA LYS A 51 -9.26 -4.96 5.50
C LYS A 51 -8.63 -4.62 6.85
N ASP A 52 -7.32 -4.84 7.00
CA ASP A 52 -6.59 -4.50 8.22
C ASP A 52 -6.57 -2.99 8.46
N LEU A 53 -6.78 -2.18 7.42
CA LEU A 53 -6.77 -0.72 7.49
C LEU A 53 -8.17 -0.10 7.40
N LEU A 54 -9.24 -0.90 7.28
CA LEU A 54 -10.60 -0.38 7.23
C LEU A 54 -11.07 0.05 8.64
N PRO A 55 -11.76 1.19 8.79
CA PRO A 55 -12.36 1.61 10.06
C PRO A 55 -13.31 0.57 10.69
N SER A 56 -13.98 -0.21 9.86
CA SER A 56 -14.82 -1.34 10.28
C SER A 56 -14.96 -2.35 9.13
N ASN A 57 -15.53 -3.53 9.41
CA ASN A 57 -15.84 -4.51 8.36
C ASN A 57 -16.83 -4.00 7.32
N LYS A 58 -17.65 -2.98 7.64
CA LYS A 58 -18.61 -2.35 6.74
C LYS A 58 -18.29 -0.87 6.59
N SER A 59 -17.18 -0.57 5.92
CA SER A 59 -16.80 0.81 5.55
C SER A 59 -16.33 0.95 4.11
N ALA A 60 -16.15 -0.15 3.38
CA ALA A 60 -15.70 -0.17 1.99
C ALA A 60 -16.29 -1.39 1.26
N ILE A 61 -16.41 -1.31 -0.05
CA ILE A 61 -16.70 -2.47 -0.92
C ILE A 61 -15.36 -3.00 -1.42
N VAL A 62 -14.92 -4.16 -0.91
CA VAL A 62 -13.67 -4.79 -1.32
C VAL A 62 -13.94 -5.66 -2.55
N VAL A 63 -13.30 -5.35 -3.68
CA VAL A 63 -13.52 -6.04 -4.97
C VAL A 63 -13.26 -7.54 -4.87
N ASP A 64 -12.25 -7.93 -4.08
CA ASP A 64 -11.86 -9.34 -3.88
C ASP A 64 -12.88 -10.16 -3.05
N ASP A 65 -13.93 -9.54 -2.52
CA ASP A 65 -15.02 -10.24 -1.82
C ASP A 65 -16.14 -10.70 -2.77
N TYR A 66 -16.01 -10.45 -4.07
CA TYR A 66 -17.03 -10.75 -5.09
C TYR A 66 -16.45 -11.63 -6.20
N ASP A 67 -17.29 -12.51 -6.75
CA ASP A 67 -16.89 -13.43 -7.82
C ASP A 67 -16.71 -12.75 -9.18
N SER A 68 -17.42 -11.64 -9.42
CA SER A 68 -17.39 -10.91 -10.69
C SER A 68 -17.67 -9.41 -10.56
N VAL A 69 -17.33 -8.64 -11.60
CA VAL A 69 -17.69 -7.21 -11.68
C VAL A 69 -19.21 -7.02 -11.74
N GLU A 70 -19.94 -7.98 -12.30
CA GLU A 70 -21.41 -7.97 -12.33
C GLU A 70 -22.01 -8.06 -10.92
N ASP A 71 -21.45 -8.91 -10.06
CA ASP A 71 -21.89 -9.04 -8.66
C ASP A 71 -21.69 -7.73 -7.90
N ILE A 72 -20.56 -7.07 -8.11
CA ILE A 72 -20.29 -5.75 -7.53
C ILE A 72 -21.30 -4.73 -8.02
N ALA A 73 -21.58 -4.70 -9.33
CA ALA A 73 -22.56 -3.78 -9.91
C ALA A 73 -23.99 -4.02 -9.37
N ARG A 74 -24.39 -5.29 -9.21
CA ARG A 74 -25.67 -5.64 -8.58
C ARG A 74 -25.74 -5.16 -7.13
N TYR A 75 -24.66 -5.34 -6.38
CA TYR A 75 -24.59 -4.90 -4.99
C TYR A 75 -24.60 -3.37 -4.84
N ILE A 76 -23.92 -2.65 -5.74
CA ILE A 76 -23.96 -1.18 -5.78
C ILE A 76 -25.38 -0.69 -6.08
N ASN A 77 -26.08 -1.29 -7.05
CA ASN A 77 -27.47 -0.92 -7.36
C ASN A 77 -28.43 -1.21 -6.20
N HIS A 78 -28.18 -2.30 -5.46
CA HIS A 78 -28.91 -2.60 -4.23
C HIS A 78 -28.68 -1.50 -3.19
N LEU A 79 -27.43 -1.19 -2.83
CA LEU A 79 -27.12 -0.11 -1.90
C LEU A 79 -27.63 1.26 -2.36
N ASP A 80 -27.69 1.50 -3.67
CA ASP A 80 -28.27 2.73 -4.20
C ASP A 80 -29.77 2.84 -3.95
N SER A 81 -30.47 1.70 -3.95
CA SER A 81 -31.93 1.61 -3.77
C SER A 81 -32.37 1.55 -2.30
N TYR A 82 -31.47 1.23 -1.37
CA TYR A 82 -31.77 1.05 0.05
C TYR A 82 -30.88 1.92 0.93
N ASP A 83 -31.33 3.15 1.20
CA ASP A 83 -30.58 4.14 1.97
C ASP A 83 -30.21 3.65 3.39
N GLU A 84 -31.08 2.88 4.05
CA GLU A 84 -30.76 2.30 5.37
C GLU A 84 -29.54 1.37 5.33
N GLU A 85 -29.35 0.62 4.24
CA GLU A 85 -28.19 -0.25 4.08
C GLU A 85 -26.92 0.51 3.68
N TYR A 86 -27.10 1.56 2.87
CA TYR A 86 -26.05 2.51 2.52
C TYR A 86 -25.51 3.21 3.76
N ASP A 87 -26.38 3.77 4.60
CA ASP A 87 -26.01 4.52 5.79
C ASP A 87 -25.21 3.71 6.81
N GLN A 88 -25.45 2.39 6.87
CA GLN A 88 -24.69 1.48 7.73
C GLN A 88 -23.18 1.48 7.44
N TYR A 89 -22.75 1.85 6.22
CA TYR A 89 -21.32 1.98 5.89
C TYR A 89 -20.61 3.11 6.64
N PHE A 90 -21.36 4.01 7.28
CA PHE A 90 -20.85 5.17 8.01
C PHE A 90 -21.06 5.09 9.51
N ASN A 91 -21.63 3.99 10.04
CA ASN A 91 -21.86 3.82 11.47
C ASN A 91 -20.59 4.00 12.32
N TRP A 92 -19.43 3.62 11.80
CA TRP A 92 -18.13 3.82 12.46
C TRP A 92 -17.79 5.30 12.70
N LYS A 93 -18.38 6.24 11.94
CA LYS A 93 -18.16 7.68 12.14
C LYS A 93 -18.79 8.19 13.44
N THR A 94 -19.86 7.56 13.92
CA THR A 94 -20.55 7.93 15.15
C THR A 94 -20.23 7.00 16.31
N THR A 95 -20.00 5.72 16.03
CA THR A 95 -19.71 4.69 17.05
C THR A 95 -18.21 4.48 17.31
N GLY A 96 -17.35 5.00 16.42
CA GLY A 96 -15.90 4.83 16.47
C GLY A 96 -15.38 3.72 15.55
N ILE A 97 -14.06 3.68 15.38
CA ILE A 97 -13.35 2.61 14.66
C ILE A 97 -13.49 1.31 15.46
N THR A 98 -13.85 0.21 14.78
CA THR A 98 -14.01 -1.11 15.41
C THR A 98 -12.89 -2.09 15.04
N ASN A 99 -11.98 -1.68 14.16
CA ASN A 99 -10.82 -2.46 13.78
C ASN A 99 -9.68 -2.28 14.81
N ASP A 100 -9.46 -3.30 15.63
CA ASP A 100 -8.45 -3.31 16.69
C ASP A 100 -7.02 -3.16 16.16
N TYR A 101 -6.70 -3.77 15.01
CA TYR A 101 -5.38 -3.63 14.41
C TYR A 101 -5.11 -2.19 13.99
N LEU A 102 -6.09 -1.55 13.34
CA LEU A 102 -5.99 -0.14 12.96
C LEU A 102 -5.85 0.76 14.19
N LEU A 103 -6.64 0.52 15.25
CA LEU A 103 -6.52 1.27 16.49
C LEU A 103 -5.14 1.11 17.13
N GLN A 104 -4.63 -0.12 17.20
CA GLN A 104 -3.29 -0.40 17.72
C GLN A 104 -2.21 0.28 16.88
N LEU A 105 -2.32 0.20 15.55
CA LEU A 105 -1.41 0.87 14.62
C LEU A 105 -1.39 2.39 14.87
N LEU A 106 -2.56 3.02 14.97
CA LEU A 106 -2.68 4.46 15.22
C LEU A 106 -2.15 4.85 16.61
N ALA A 107 -2.37 4.03 17.63
CA ALA A 107 -1.92 4.30 19.00
C ALA A 107 -0.41 4.10 19.22
N THR A 108 0.22 3.21 18.44
CA THR A 108 1.64 2.83 18.62
C THR A 108 2.59 3.49 17.62
N ARG A 109 2.06 4.21 16.64
CA ARG A 109 2.87 4.89 15.63
C ARG A 109 3.66 6.05 16.26
N ASP A 110 4.97 6.04 16.05
CA ASP A 110 5.90 7.04 16.63
C ASP A 110 5.90 8.40 15.89
N TRP A 111 5.19 8.52 14.77
CA TRP A 111 5.16 9.70 13.90
C TRP A 111 3.72 10.16 13.59
N GLU A 112 3.56 11.44 13.26
CA GLU A 112 2.30 12.09 12.90
C GLU A 112 2.11 12.16 11.37
N VAL A 113 0.95 12.67 10.92
CA VAL A 113 0.69 12.91 9.49
C VAL A 113 1.13 14.34 9.16
N ASP A 114 1.95 14.47 8.13
CA ASP A 114 2.93 15.54 7.95
C ASP A 114 2.40 16.90 7.41
N TYR A 115 1.14 17.24 7.65
CA TYR A 115 0.48 18.33 6.88
C TYR A 115 -0.42 19.28 7.69
N GLY A 116 -0.24 19.37 9.01
CA GLY A 116 -0.97 20.33 9.86
C GLY A 116 -0.12 21.50 10.34
N PRO A 117 -0.69 22.70 10.56
CA PRO A 117 0.01 23.80 11.23
C PRO A 117 0.35 23.52 12.71
N ASP A 118 -0.21 22.45 13.28
CA ASP A 118 -0.10 22.06 14.69
C ASP A 118 0.57 20.69 14.91
N VAL A 119 1.45 20.22 14.00
CA VAL A 119 2.21 18.97 14.22
C VAL A 119 3.09 19.14 15.45
N LYS A 120 2.80 18.37 16.51
CA LYS A 120 3.55 18.38 17.78
C LYS A 120 4.43 17.13 17.93
N GLY A 121 4.15 16.10 17.13
CA GLY A 121 4.91 14.86 17.08
C GLY A 121 6.06 14.91 16.07
N LYS A 122 6.68 13.74 15.87
CA LYS A 122 7.70 13.57 14.84
C LYS A 122 7.04 13.45 13.48
N ASP A 123 7.67 13.98 12.45
CA ASP A 123 7.29 13.63 11.09
C ASP A 123 7.66 12.18 10.75
N PHE A 124 7.24 11.71 9.57
CA PHE A 124 7.52 10.33 9.14
C PHE A 124 9.02 10.07 9.01
N PHE A 125 9.78 11.03 8.48
CA PHE A 125 11.22 10.92 8.29
C PHE A 125 11.96 10.89 9.63
N GLU A 126 11.66 11.83 10.53
CA GLU A 126 12.17 11.86 11.90
C GLU A 126 11.85 10.58 12.67
N GLY A 127 10.62 10.06 12.52
CA GLY A 127 10.20 8.79 13.10
C GLY A 127 11.04 7.63 12.58
N PHE A 128 11.26 7.58 11.26
CA PHE A 128 12.09 6.56 10.62
C PHE A 128 13.57 6.67 11.03
N GLU A 129 14.14 7.88 11.05
CA GLU A 129 15.50 8.13 11.51
C GLU A 129 15.68 7.70 12.97
N CYS A 130 14.75 8.06 13.85
CA CYS A 130 14.75 7.61 15.23
C CYS A 130 14.70 6.07 15.35
N PHE A 131 13.91 5.42 14.50
CA PHE A 131 13.85 3.96 14.44
C PHE A 131 15.19 3.34 14.02
N VAL A 132 15.85 3.86 12.99
CA VAL A 132 17.19 3.40 12.56
C VAL A 132 18.23 3.66 13.66
N CYS A 133 18.26 4.86 14.21
CA CYS A 133 19.19 5.25 15.29
C CYS A 133 19.05 4.35 16.53
N ARG A 134 17.82 4.01 16.93
CA ARG A 134 17.57 3.06 18.05
C ARG A 134 18.22 1.71 17.79
N ARG A 135 18.07 1.16 16.58
CA ARG A 135 18.66 -0.14 16.19
C ARG A 135 20.18 -0.12 16.16
N VAL A 136 20.77 0.96 15.63
CA VAL A 136 22.23 1.16 15.62
C VAL A 136 22.77 1.23 17.05
N HIS A 137 22.17 2.06 17.91
CA HIS A 137 22.60 2.19 19.30
C HIS A 137 22.35 0.94 20.13
N GLU A 138 21.33 0.14 19.82
CA GLU A 138 21.14 -1.18 20.42
C GLU A 138 22.35 -2.09 20.10
N ASN A 139 22.75 -2.18 18.84
CA ASN A 139 23.90 -3.02 18.46
C ASN A 139 25.21 -2.54 19.08
N ILE A 140 25.46 -1.22 19.13
CA ILE A 140 26.64 -0.67 19.82
C ILE A 140 26.67 -1.10 21.30
N ARG A 141 25.52 -1.06 21.99
CA ARG A 141 25.42 -1.50 23.39
C ARG A 141 25.65 -3.00 23.53
N ARG A 142 25.09 -3.80 22.62
CA ARG A 142 25.27 -5.25 22.61
C ARG A 142 26.74 -5.64 22.44
N GLU A 143 27.43 -5.01 21.51
CA GLU A 143 28.87 -5.24 21.29
C GLU A 143 29.70 -4.89 22.53
N LYS A 144 29.38 -3.76 23.19
CA LYS A 144 30.02 -3.37 24.46
C LYS A 144 29.78 -4.40 25.58
N ASP A 145 28.61 -5.02 25.59
CA ASP A 145 28.25 -6.09 26.53
C ASP A 145 28.81 -7.47 26.12
N GLY A 146 29.58 -7.57 25.03
CA GLY A 146 30.10 -8.83 24.50
C GLY A 146 29.04 -9.73 23.86
N LYS A 147 27.91 -9.17 23.43
CA LYS A 147 26.81 -9.88 22.76
C LYS A 147 26.88 -9.67 21.24
N ASP A 148 26.41 -10.66 20.50
CA ASP A 148 26.30 -10.56 19.04
C ASP A 148 25.32 -9.45 18.63
N PRO A 149 25.64 -8.69 17.55
CA PRO A 149 24.74 -7.68 17.01
C PRO A 149 23.50 -8.33 16.38
N LEU A 150 22.36 -7.66 16.52
CA LEU A 150 21.13 -8.03 15.84
C LEU A 150 21.21 -7.64 14.37
N ARG A 151 20.83 -8.57 13.49
CA ARG A 151 20.72 -8.32 12.05
C ARG A 151 19.26 -8.07 11.69
N TYR A 152 19.00 -6.90 11.11
CA TYR A 152 17.69 -6.55 10.57
C TYR A 152 17.79 -6.59 9.04
N GLN A 153 17.15 -7.58 8.42
CA GLN A 153 17.06 -7.68 6.97
C GLN A 153 15.60 -7.55 6.58
N ALA A 154 15.30 -6.57 5.72
CA ALA A 154 13.97 -6.49 5.11
C ALA A 154 13.74 -7.75 4.27
N ALA A 155 12.64 -8.44 4.51
CA ALA A 155 12.25 -9.58 3.71
C ALA A 155 11.53 -9.11 2.43
N LEU A 156 11.53 -9.96 1.40
CA LEU A 156 10.91 -9.63 0.11
C LEU A 156 9.41 -9.33 0.25
N ASN A 157 8.74 -9.88 1.26
CA ASN A 157 7.33 -9.57 1.51
C ASN A 157 7.08 -8.11 1.97
N HIS A 158 8.11 -7.37 2.39
CA HIS A 158 7.97 -5.98 2.86
C HIS A 158 8.07 -4.95 1.72
N TYR A 159 8.73 -5.27 0.61
CA TYR A 159 8.89 -4.36 -0.55
C TYR A 159 8.74 -5.04 -1.92
N GLY A 160 8.44 -6.33 -1.96
CA GLY A 160 8.35 -7.16 -3.16
C GLY A 160 6.97 -7.15 -3.78
N CYS A 161 6.50 -5.96 -4.17
CA CYS A 161 5.29 -5.80 -4.97
C CYS A 161 5.41 -6.65 -6.25
N PRO A 162 4.47 -7.58 -6.53
CA PRO A 162 4.48 -8.33 -7.79
C PRO A 162 4.32 -7.41 -9.00
N ALA A 163 4.56 -7.95 -10.19
CA ALA A 163 4.30 -7.23 -11.42
C ALA A 163 2.81 -6.80 -11.48
N PRO A 164 2.53 -5.53 -11.83
CA PRO A 164 1.16 -5.04 -11.97
C PRO A 164 0.29 -5.96 -12.83
N VAL A 165 -0.94 -6.17 -12.37
CA VAL A 165 -1.96 -6.96 -13.06
C VAL A 165 -3.21 -6.12 -13.25
N LYS A 166 -3.91 -6.37 -14.35
CA LYS A 166 -5.26 -5.86 -14.61
C LYS A 166 -6.30 -6.93 -14.37
N VAL A 167 -7.49 -6.49 -13.98
CA VAL A 167 -8.66 -7.35 -13.72
C VAL A 167 -9.66 -7.17 -14.87
N ASN A 168 -10.12 -8.26 -15.47
CA ASN A 168 -11.18 -8.21 -16.46
C ASN A 168 -12.58 -8.27 -15.82
N ASP A 169 -13.62 -8.17 -16.65
CA ASP A 169 -15.04 -8.27 -16.27
C ASP A 169 -15.38 -9.54 -15.47
N LYS A 170 -14.66 -10.64 -15.72
CA LYS A 170 -14.81 -11.94 -15.03
C LYS A 170 -13.94 -12.07 -13.78
N GLY A 171 -13.35 -10.98 -13.28
CA GLY A 171 -12.46 -11.02 -12.12
C GLY A 171 -11.08 -11.66 -12.38
N GLN A 172 -10.76 -12.01 -13.63
CA GLN A 172 -9.51 -12.68 -13.95
C GLN A 172 -8.36 -11.68 -14.02
N ARG A 173 -7.23 -12.04 -13.40
CA ARG A 173 -6.02 -11.23 -13.34
C ARG A 173 -5.07 -11.59 -14.48
N THR A 174 -4.68 -10.61 -15.28
CA THR A 174 -3.67 -10.75 -16.33
C THR A 174 -2.59 -9.70 -16.14
N LEU A 175 -1.37 -9.95 -16.65
CA LEU A 175 -0.32 -8.93 -16.58
C LEU A 175 -0.80 -7.64 -17.25
N GLU A 176 -0.54 -6.53 -16.57
CA GLU A 176 -0.70 -5.23 -17.17
C GLU A 176 0.27 -5.11 -18.37
N ASN A 177 -0.05 -4.25 -19.34
CA ASN A 177 0.77 -4.06 -20.53
C ASN A 177 1.05 -2.59 -20.85
N HIS A 178 0.64 -1.67 -19.98
CA HIS A 178 0.82 -0.23 -20.13
C HIS A 178 1.84 0.37 -19.11
N ILE A 179 1.72 1.66 -18.86
CA ILE A 179 2.69 2.55 -18.19
C ILE A 179 3.21 2.05 -16.83
N PHE A 180 2.38 1.32 -16.08
CA PHE A 180 2.77 0.77 -14.78
C PHE A 180 3.76 -0.38 -14.91
N MET A 181 3.69 -1.19 -15.97
CA MET A 181 4.68 -2.24 -16.22
C MET A 181 6.04 -1.69 -16.63
N GLU A 182 6.05 -0.64 -17.42
CA GLU A 182 7.30 0.03 -17.80
C GLU A 182 7.99 0.60 -16.56
N SER A 183 7.23 1.33 -15.74
CA SER A 183 7.71 1.87 -14.46
C SER A 183 8.18 0.76 -13.54
N PHE A 184 7.39 -0.30 -13.35
CA PHE A 184 7.76 -1.46 -12.54
C PHE A 184 9.09 -2.08 -13.01
N THR A 185 9.22 -2.29 -14.32
CA THR A 185 10.41 -2.89 -14.92
C THR A 185 11.63 -2.00 -14.72
N LYS A 186 11.52 -0.70 -14.99
CA LYS A 186 12.60 0.27 -14.78
C LYS A 186 13.10 0.24 -13.33
N HIS A 187 12.19 0.38 -12.36
CA HIS A 187 12.56 0.41 -10.94
C HIS A 187 13.11 -0.91 -10.43
N LYS A 188 12.65 -2.04 -10.97
CA LYS A 188 13.25 -3.36 -10.70
C LYS A 188 14.73 -3.43 -11.08
N TYR A 189 15.11 -2.86 -12.22
CA TYR A 189 16.52 -2.85 -12.64
C TYR A 189 17.34 -1.80 -11.89
N LEU A 190 16.76 -0.65 -11.54
CA LEU A 190 17.39 0.33 -10.64
C LEU A 190 17.70 -0.28 -9.27
N ALA A 191 16.77 -1.05 -8.68
CA ALA A 191 17.01 -1.73 -7.41
C ALA A 191 18.15 -2.76 -7.49
N LYS A 192 18.22 -3.52 -8.59
CA LYS A 192 19.35 -4.44 -8.85
C LYS A 192 20.68 -3.70 -9.00
N ALA A 193 20.68 -2.59 -9.71
CA ALA A 193 21.87 -1.75 -9.86
C ALA A 193 22.31 -1.17 -8.52
N LEU A 194 21.38 -0.64 -7.71
CA LEU A 194 21.67 -0.16 -6.36
C LEU A 194 22.30 -1.26 -5.51
N GLN A 195 21.72 -2.47 -5.47
CA GLN A 195 22.30 -3.60 -4.74
C GLN A 195 23.73 -3.92 -5.21
N TYR A 196 23.96 -3.93 -6.52
CA TYR A 196 25.29 -4.16 -7.08
C TYR A 196 26.30 -3.08 -6.63
N HIS A 197 25.89 -1.81 -6.60
CA HIS A 197 26.76 -0.72 -6.15
C HIS A 197 27.10 -0.86 -4.66
N LEU A 198 26.11 -1.21 -3.82
CA LEU A 198 26.31 -1.46 -2.39
C LEU A 198 27.26 -2.64 -2.15
N ASP A 199 27.07 -3.77 -2.85
CA ASP A 199 27.89 -4.98 -2.70
C ASP A 199 29.35 -4.77 -3.17
N LYS A 200 29.56 -3.85 -4.11
CA LYS A 200 30.88 -3.54 -4.69
C LYS A 200 31.51 -2.27 -4.14
N ASN A 201 30.86 -1.60 -3.19
CA ASN A 201 31.29 -0.32 -2.63
C ASN A 201 31.58 0.73 -3.72
N LEU A 202 30.66 0.83 -4.70
CA LEU A 202 30.70 1.82 -5.78
C LEU A 202 29.91 3.08 -5.40
N LEU A 203 30.10 4.15 -6.18
CA LEU A 203 29.39 5.42 -6.00
C LEU A 203 27.86 5.22 -6.07
N VAL A 204 27.14 5.75 -5.09
CA VAL A 204 25.67 5.67 -4.99
C VAL A 204 25.09 7.05 -5.32
N ASP A 205 24.85 7.29 -6.60
CA ASP A 205 24.16 8.46 -7.12
C ASP A 205 23.22 8.05 -8.27
N GLU A 206 22.26 8.91 -8.60
CA GLU A 206 21.22 8.62 -9.58
C GLU A 206 21.80 8.26 -10.96
N GLU A 207 22.82 8.99 -11.43
CA GLU A 207 23.39 8.81 -12.76
C GLU A 207 24.13 7.46 -12.84
N SER A 208 25.00 7.19 -11.87
CA SER A 208 25.79 5.94 -11.83
C SER A 208 24.88 4.71 -11.73
N ILE A 209 23.83 4.76 -10.92
CA ILE A 209 22.86 3.67 -10.77
C ILE A 209 22.09 3.46 -12.07
N GLN A 210 21.62 4.55 -12.71
CA GLN A 210 20.88 4.47 -13.97
C GLN A 210 21.74 3.87 -15.08
N GLN A 211 23.00 4.32 -15.23
CA GLN A 211 23.94 3.77 -16.21
C GLN A 211 24.20 2.27 -16.01
N THR A 212 24.32 1.82 -14.75
CA THR A 212 24.46 0.39 -14.44
C THR A 212 23.18 -0.36 -14.77
N ALA A 213 22.02 0.16 -14.38
CA ALA A 213 20.72 -0.46 -14.63
C ALA A 213 20.46 -0.69 -16.13
N ASP A 214 20.85 0.27 -16.98
CA ASP A 214 20.69 0.18 -18.44
C ASP A 214 21.57 -0.88 -19.09
N LYS A 215 22.69 -1.25 -18.44
CA LYS A 215 23.59 -2.32 -18.89
C LYS A 215 23.15 -3.71 -18.42
N ILE A 216 22.24 -3.82 -17.45
CA ILE A 216 21.75 -5.12 -16.98
C ILE A 216 20.91 -5.75 -18.10
N PRO A 217 21.26 -6.97 -18.58
CA PRO A 217 20.48 -7.64 -19.61
C PRO A 217 19.02 -7.78 -19.17
N LYS A 218 18.11 -7.15 -19.92
CA LYS A 218 16.67 -7.25 -19.68
C LYS A 218 16.21 -8.61 -20.19
N THR A 219 16.26 -9.64 -19.37
CA THR A 219 15.68 -10.94 -19.73
C THR A 219 14.16 -10.75 -19.91
N GLN A 220 13.67 -10.94 -21.14
CA GLN A 220 12.24 -11.14 -21.39
C GLN A 220 11.80 -12.42 -20.66
N GLY A 221 10.83 -12.28 -19.75
CA GLY A 221 9.97 -13.34 -19.18
C GLY A 221 10.54 -14.74 -18.93
N SER A 222 10.79 -15.07 -17.66
CA SER A 222 10.50 -16.42 -17.14
C SER A 222 9.86 -16.32 -15.75
N LEU A 223 8.65 -15.76 -15.70
CA LEU A 223 7.73 -16.12 -14.61
C LEU A 223 7.16 -17.50 -14.96
N GLN A 224 7.95 -18.54 -14.69
CA GLN A 224 7.42 -19.90 -14.68
C GLN A 224 6.31 -19.97 -13.63
N HIS A 225 5.12 -20.35 -14.08
CA HIS A 225 4.04 -20.85 -13.23
C HIS A 225 4.58 -21.92 -12.28
N LYS A 226 4.85 -21.58 -11.03
CA LYS A 226 4.69 -22.54 -9.94
C LYS A 226 3.27 -22.41 -9.44
N ARG A 227 2.39 -23.27 -9.96
CA ARG A 227 1.19 -23.69 -9.23
C ARG A 227 1.66 -24.12 -7.85
N GLN A 228 1.35 -23.35 -6.81
CA GLN A 228 1.27 -23.92 -5.47
C GLN A 228 -0.02 -24.75 -5.46
N SER A 229 0.16 -26.05 -5.67
CA SER A 229 -0.83 -27.05 -5.35
C SER A 229 -1.06 -27.00 -3.84
N SER A 230 -2.30 -26.78 -3.46
CA SER A 230 -2.87 -27.06 -2.15
C SER A 230 -2.53 -28.48 -1.69
N VAL A 231 -2.06 -28.59 -0.44
CA VAL A 231 -2.32 -29.72 0.48
C VAL A 231 -2.80 -29.10 1.77
#